data_AF-A0AB38EE96-F1
#
_entry.id   AF-A0AB38EE96-F1
#
_cell.length_a   1.000
_cell.length_b   1.000
_cell.length_c   1.000
_cell.angle_alpha   90.00
_cell.angle_beta   90.00
_cell.angle_gamma   90.00
#
_symmetry.space_group_name_H-M   'P 1'
#
loop_
_entity.id
_entity.type
_entity.pdbx_description
1 polymer ?
#
loop_
_entity_poly.entity_id
_entity_poly.type
_entity_poly.pdbx_seq_one_letter_code
_entity_poly.pdbx_strand_id
1 'polypeptide(L)'
;MVVAREDVPGDKRLVGYYTCAEDQTGLDIEQLRAWLSGLLPDYMVPAAFVRLAGLPITANGKLDRKSLPAPDRDSLASRAYEAPHGAVEIALANLWPELLQVEQVGRQDNFFELGGHSLLAVTLIARMRRLDMRADIRVLFVQPTLAALAEAVGRDSEIQVPANLIDAHCQHITPELLPLVALDQAAIDRIVAQVPGGAANVQDIYPLGPLQTGILYHHLTAGDRDP
;
A
#
# COMPACT_ATOMS: atom_id res chain seq x y z
N MET A 1 7.40 24.37 -12.58
CA MET A 1 6.09 24.10 -13.22
C MET A 1 5.88 22.60 -13.30
N VAL A 2 4.66 22.10 -13.09
CA VAL A 2 4.36 20.66 -13.19
C VAL A 2 3.30 20.41 -14.25
N VAL A 3 3.48 19.36 -15.06
CA VAL A 3 2.55 18.95 -16.12
C VAL A 3 2.35 17.43 -16.07
N ALA A 4 1.10 16.97 -16.15
CA ALA A 4 0.80 15.56 -16.41
C ALA A 4 1.05 15.25 -17.89
N ARG A 5 1.95 14.32 -18.16
CA ARG A 5 2.30 13.86 -19.51
C ARG A 5 1.98 12.38 -19.68
N GLU A 6 1.68 12.01 -20.91
CA GLU A 6 1.47 10.64 -21.36
C GLU A 6 2.36 10.45 -22.59
N ASP A 7 3.66 10.29 -22.36
CA ASP A 7 4.63 10.10 -23.44
C ASP A 7 4.57 8.65 -23.98
N VAL A 8 4.06 7.70 -23.18
CA VAL A 8 3.71 6.33 -23.58
C VAL A 8 2.21 6.12 -23.35
N PRO A 9 1.44 5.57 -24.31
CA PRO A 9 0.01 5.35 -24.15
C PRO A 9 -0.32 4.52 -22.89
N GLY A 10 -1.18 5.05 -22.02
CA GLY A 10 -1.56 4.45 -20.76
C GLY A 10 -0.69 4.80 -19.55
N ASP A 11 0.47 5.43 -19.76
CA ASP A 11 1.42 5.79 -18.70
C ASP A 11 1.42 7.30 -18.47
N LYS A 12 0.48 7.75 -17.63
CA LYS A 12 0.37 9.14 -17.21
C LYS A 12 1.25 9.40 -15.99
N ARG A 13 2.20 10.31 -16.13
CA ARG A 13 3.12 10.71 -15.07
C ARG A 13 3.21 12.23 -14.91
N LEU A 14 3.49 12.69 -13.70
CA LEU A 14 3.77 14.10 -13.42
C LEU A 14 5.23 14.41 -13.74
N VAL A 15 5.46 15.44 -14.55
CA VAL A 15 6.80 15.93 -14.92
C VAL A 15 6.98 17.36 -14.42
N GLY A 16 8.03 17.60 -13.65
CA GLY A 16 8.42 18.90 -13.09
C GLY A 16 9.46 19.61 -13.95
N TYR A 17 9.09 20.71 -14.59
CA TYR A 17 10.01 21.58 -15.31
C TYR A 17 10.49 22.73 -14.42
N TYR A 18 11.80 22.93 -14.32
CA TYR A 18 12.38 23.97 -13.48
C TYR A 18 13.50 24.71 -14.20
N THR A 19 13.74 25.95 -13.78
CA THR A 19 14.86 26.79 -14.22
C THR A 19 15.70 27.13 -12.99
N CYS A 20 17.01 27.27 -13.15
CA CYS A 20 17.90 27.72 -12.09
C CYS A 20 18.39 29.13 -12.39
N ALA A 21 18.58 29.95 -11.36
CA ALA A 21 19.33 31.20 -11.51
C ALA A 21 20.78 30.88 -11.92
N GLU A 22 21.42 31.81 -12.65
CA GLU A 22 22.71 31.58 -13.34
C GLU A 22 23.85 31.07 -12.44
N ASP A 23 23.80 31.34 -11.14
CA ASP A 23 24.80 30.90 -10.15
C ASP A 23 24.54 29.52 -9.50
N GLN A 24 23.45 28.82 -9.86
CA GLN A 24 23.12 27.50 -9.31
C GLN A 24 23.18 26.43 -10.39
N THR A 25 24.33 25.77 -10.51
CA THR A 25 24.58 24.76 -11.54
C THR A 25 24.29 23.32 -11.11
N GLY A 26 23.98 23.05 -9.83
CA GLY A 26 23.86 21.69 -9.32
C GLY A 26 22.73 21.50 -8.32
N LEU A 27 21.49 21.72 -8.74
CA LEU A 27 20.33 21.29 -7.95
C LEU A 27 20.21 19.77 -8.08
N ASP A 28 20.47 19.06 -6.99
CA ASP A 28 20.29 17.63 -6.88
C ASP A 28 18.80 17.28 -6.93
N ILE A 29 18.40 16.55 -7.98
CA ILE A 29 17.01 16.15 -8.21
C ILE A 29 16.48 15.32 -7.03
N GLU A 30 17.34 14.51 -6.39
CA GLU A 30 16.94 13.70 -5.24
C GLU A 30 16.59 14.57 -4.04
N GLN A 31 17.36 15.62 -3.76
CA GLN A 31 17.07 16.56 -2.68
C GLN A 31 15.77 17.32 -2.94
N LEU A 32 15.53 17.74 -4.19
CA LEU A 32 14.29 18.42 -4.58
C LEU A 32 13.08 17.49 -4.39
N ARG A 33 13.19 16.23 -4.83
CA ARG A 33 12.14 15.23 -4.65
C ARG A 33 11.89 14.94 -3.17
N ALA A 34 12.93 14.70 -2.38
CA ALA A 34 12.81 14.45 -0.94
C ALA A 34 12.15 15.62 -0.20
N TRP A 35 12.52 16.86 -0.57
CA TRP A 35 11.90 18.05 -0.03
C TRP A 35 10.39 18.15 -0.38
N LEU A 36 10.03 17.83 -1.63
CA LEU A 36 8.62 17.81 -2.06
C LEU A 36 7.81 16.70 -1.39
N SER A 37 8.38 15.51 -1.20
CA SER A 37 7.72 14.40 -0.47
C SER A 37 7.44 14.74 1.00
N GLY A 38 8.22 15.63 1.62
CA GLY A 38 7.93 16.13 2.97
C GLY A 38 6.76 17.12 3.04
N LEU A 39 6.36 17.69 1.90
CA LEU A 39 5.35 18.75 1.81
C LEU A 39 4.07 18.33 1.09
N LEU A 40 4.17 17.35 0.19
CA LEU A 40 3.11 16.90 -0.70
C LEU A 40 2.86 15.41 -0.53
N PRO A 41 1.61 14.94 -0.70
CA PRO A 41 1.33 13.52 -0.86
C PRO A 41 2.10 12.92 -2.03
N ASP A 42 2.49 11.65 -1.92
CA ASP A 42 3.34 10.96 -2.92
C ASP A 42 2.82 11.07 -4.35
N TYR A 43 1.51 10.97 -4.56
CA TYR A 43 0.89 11.07 -5.89
C TYR A 43 0.96 12.47 -6.53
N MET A 44 1.34 13.50 -5.77
CA MET A 44 1.56 14.87 -6.27
C MET A 44 3.04 15.17 -6.55
N VAL A 45 3.95 14.29 -6.13
CA VAL A 45 5.39 14.46 -6.37
C VAL A 45 5.69 14.07 -7.82
N PRO A 46 6.34 14.95 -8.61
CA PRO A 46 6.73 14.61 -9.98
C PRO A 46 7.68 13.41 -10.04
N ALA A 47 7.44 12.49 -10.98
CA ALA A 47 8.29 11.33 -11.21
C ALA A 47 9.56 11.66 -12.00
N ALA A 48 9.56 12.79 -12.73
CA ALA A 48 10.71 13.28 -13.48
C ALA A 48 10.87 14.79 -13.33
N PHE A 49 12.11 15.25 -13.30
CA PHE A 49 12.49 16.67 -13.20
C PHE A 49 13.36 17.05 -14.39
N VAL A 50 12.87 17.97 -15.22
CA VAL A 50 13.56 18.45 -16.41
C VAL A 50 14.04 19.87 -16.19
N ARG A 51 15.36 20.07 -16.22
CA ARG A 51 15.95 21.41 -16.16
C ARG A 51 15.82 22.09 -17.51
N LEU A 52 15.30 23.31 -17.50
CA LEU A 52 15.23 24.19 -18.67
C LEU A 52 16.15 25.40 -18.46
N ALA A 53 16.73 25.90 -19.56
CA ALA A 53 17.42 27.19 -19.56
C ALA A 53 16.44 28.36 -19.38
N GLY A 54 15.21 28.19 -19.88
CA GLY A 54 14.11 29.14 -19.73
C GLY A 54 12.78 28.46 -20.05
N LEU A 55 11.68 28.99 -19.52
CA LEU A 55 10.36 28.47 -19.84
C LEU A 55 9.99 28.85 -21.29
N PRO A 56 9.59 27.89 -22.13
CA PRO A 56 9.18 28.21 -23.49
C PRO A 56 7.88 29.02 -23.47
N ILE A 57 7.87 30.12 -24.20
CA ILE A 57 6.72 31.00 -24.37
C ILE A 57 6.37 31.09 -25.85
N THR A 58 5.07 31.11 -26.13
CA THR A 58 4.51 31.45 -27.45
C THR A 58 4.80 32.91 -27.79
N ALA A 59 4.65 33.28 -29.07
CA ALA A 59 4.78 34.67 -29.54
C ALA A 59 3.86 35.67 -28.80
N ASN A 60 2.79 35.18 -28.17
CA ASN A 60 1.85 35.98 -27.36
C ASN A 60 2.24 36.04 -25.86
N GLY A 61 3.43 35.58 -25.47
CA GLY A 61 3.90 35.58 -24.09
C GLY A 61 3.23 34.53 -23.19
N LYS A 62 2.37 33.66 -23.73
CA LYS A 62 1.80 32.53 -22.97
C LYS A 62 2.77 31.37 -22.97
N LEU A 63 2.84 30.62 -21.88
CA LEU A 63 3.61 29.39 -21.79
C LEU A 63 3.22 28.41 -22.92
N ASP A 64 4.23 27.95 -23.66
CA ASP A 64 4.05 26.94 -24.69
C ASP A 64 4.31 25.54 -24.14
N ARG A 65 3.22 24.88 -23.72
CA ARG A 65 3.29 23.51 -23.18
C ARG A 65 3.69 22.47 -24.21
N LYS A 66 3.51 22.72 -25.51
CA LYS A 66 3.78 21.74 -26.57
C LYS A 66 5.26 21.62 -26.91
N SER A 67 6.03 22.68 -26.68
CA SER A 67 7.48 22.70 -26.88
C SER A 67 8.27 22.24 -25.66
N LEU A 68 7.60 21.80 -24.60
CA LEU A 68 8.28 21.22 -23.45
C LEU A 68 8.92 19.88 -23.85
N PRO A 69 10.24 19.71 -23.63
CA PRO A 69 10.92 18.47 -23.95
C PRO A 69 10.35 17.32 -23.13
N ALA A 70 10.34 16.13 -23.71
CA ALA A 70 10.07 14.91 -22.96
C ALA A 70 11.21 14.66 -21.95
N PRO A 71 10.92 14.12 -20.76
CA PRO A 71 11.98 13.73 -19.82
C PRO A 71 12.85 12.63 -20.45
N ASP A 72 14.16 12.83 -20.46
CA ASP A 72 15.14 11.78 -20.77
C ASP A 72 15.40 10.89 -19.54
N ARG A 73 16.18 9.82 -19.72
CA ARG A 73 16.53 8.89 -18.62
C ARG A 73 17.25 9.58 -17.46
N ASP A 74 17.99 10.65 -17.73
CA ASP A 74 18.71 11.44 -16.73
C ASP A 74 17.79 12.45 -16.00
N SER A 75 16.66 12.82 -16.62
CA SER A 75 15.60 13.65 -16.01
C SER A 75 14.64 12.85 -15.16
N LEU A 76 14.52 11.52 -15.39
CA LEU A 76 13.96 10.66 -14.38
C LEU A 76 14.89 10.76 -13.16
N ALA A 77 14.32 10.85 -11.96
CA ALA A 77 15.08 10.56 -10.75
C ALA A 77 15.39 9.05 -10.74
N SER A 78 16.09 8.55 -11.76
CA SER A 78 16.73 7.26 -11.76
C SER A 78 17.83 7.39 -10.74
N ARG A 79 17.48 7.07 -9.49
CA ARG A 79 18.45 6.77 -8.45
C ARG A 79 19.55 5.94 -9.11
N ALA A 80 20.81 6.31 -8.89
CA ALA A 80 21.93 5.57 -9.44
C ALA A 80 21.70 4.08 -9.18
N TYR A 81 21.77 3.25 -10.22
CA TYR A 81 21.46 1.83 -10.09
C TYR A 81 22.29 1.22 -8.96
N GLU A 82 21.60 0.72 -7.94
CA GLU A 82 22.20 0.00 -6.83
C GLU A 82 21.69 -1.44 -6.87
N ALA A 83 22.62 -2.41 -6.95
CA ALA A 83 22.27 -3.81 -7.12
C ALA A 83 21.53 -4.37 -5.90
N PRO A 84 20.52 -5.25 -6.10
CA PRO A 84 19.82 -5.91 -4.99
C PRO A 84 20.76 -6.74 -4.11
N HIS A 85 20.56 -6.67 -2.80
CA HIS A 85 21.35 -7.35 -1.79
C HIS A 85 20.56 -8.45 -1.08
N GLY A 86 21.15 -9.64 -1.01
CA GLY A 86 20.54 -10.79 -0.34
C GLY A 86 19.44 -11.48 -1.17
N ALA A 87 19.03 -12.65 -0.72
CA ALA A 87 18.16 -13.54 -1.50
C ALA A 87 16.78 -12.93 -1.81
N VAL A 88 16.19 -12.20 -0.86
CA VAL A 88 14.86 -11.60 -1.02
C VAL A 88 14.87 -10.45 -2.02
N GLU A 89 15.80 -9.50 -1.90
CA GLU A 89 15.91 -8.40 -2.86
C GLU A 89 16.17 -8.94 -4.28
N ILE A 90 17.05 -9.95 -4.42
CA ILE A 90 17.35 -10.57 -5.72
C ILE A 90 16.10 -11.25 -6.31
N ALA A 91 15.34 -11.98 -5.49
CA ALA A 91 14.10 -12.60 -5.96
C ALA A 91 13.06 -11.57 -6.42
N LEU A 92 12.90 -10.46 -5.68
CA LEU A 92 12.03 -9.35 -6.08
C LEU A 92 12.52 -8.67 -7.36
N ALA A 93 13.83 -8.45 -7.50
CA ALA A 93 14.45 -7.85 -8.67
C ALA A 93 14.32 -8.71 -9.93
N ASN A 94 14.03 -10.02 -9.79
CA ASN A 94 13.68 -10.89 -10.91
C ASN A 94 12.18 -10.84 -11.24
N LEU A 95 11.32 -10.63 -10.24
CA LEU A 95 9.87 -10.55 -10.44
C LEU A 95 9.42 -9.22 -11.06
N TRP A 96 10.02 -8.11 -10.65
CA TRP A 96 9.59 -6.77 -11.06
C TRP A 96 9.77 -6.51 -12.58
N PRO A 97 10.91 -6.84 -13.22
CA PRO A 97 11.09 -6.73 -14.67
C PRO A 97 9.96 -7.38 -15.47
N GLU A 98 9.55 -8.60 -15.09
CA GLU A 98 8.48 -9.32 -15.77
C GLU A 98 7.10 -8.65 -15.64
N LEU A 99 6.85 -8.02 -14.49
CA LEU A 99 5.56 -7.38 -14.19
C LEU A 99 5.46 -5.97 -14.77
N LEU A 100 6.56 -5.23 -14.73
CA LEU A 100 6.64 -3.81 -15.09
C LEU A 100 7.15 -3.59 -16.52
N GLN A 101 7.60 -4.66 -17.20
CA GLN A 101 8.19 -4.62 -18.54
C GLN A 101 9.42 -3.68 -18.62
N VAL A 102 10.25 -3.71 -17.58
CA VAL A 102 11.52 -2.97 -17.50
C VAL A 102 12.70 -3.92 -17.63
N GLU A 103 13.84 -3.43 -18.13
CA GLU A 103 15.03 -4.25 -18.36
C GLU A 103 15.75 -4.62 -17.06
N GLN A 104 15.82 -3.69 -16.11
CA GLN A 104 16.55 -3.85 -14.87
C GLN A 104 15.88 -3.03 -13.75
N VAL A 105 15.95 -3.55 -12.53
CA VAL A 105 15.44 -2.91 -11.32
C VAL A 105 16.55 -2.88 -10.27
N GLY A 106 16.84 -1.70 -9.75
CA GLY A 106 17.71 -1.46 -8.61
C GLY A 106 16.98 -1.56 -7.29
N ARG A 107 17.71 -1.74 -6.19
CA ARG A 107 17.11 -1.93 -4.86
C ARG A 107 16.37 -0.70 -4.32
N GLN A 108 16.75 0.48 -4.81
CA GLN A 108 16.12 1.74 -4.43
C GLN A 108 14.97 2.14 -5.34
N ASP A 109 14.68 1.36 -6.38
CA ASP A 109 13.62 1.66 -7.33
C ASP A 109 12.25 1.51 -6.67
N ASN A 110 11.36 2.43 -7.05
CA ASN A 110 9.98 2.47 -6.57
C ASN A 110 9.05 1.77 -7.56
N PHE A 111 8.26 0.83 -7.04
CA PHE A 111 7.33 0.02 -7.83
C PHE A 111 6.36 0.87 -8.67
N PHE A 112 5.80 1.93 -8.10
CA PHE A 112 4.81 2.77 -8.75
C PHE A 112 5.43 3.77 -9.72
N GLU A 113 6.67 4.21 -9.47
CA GLU A 113 7.40 5.07 -10.42
C GLU A 113 7.83 4.33 -11.68
N LEU A 114 8.05 3.01 -11.56
CA LEU A 114 8.31 2.12 -12.68
C LEU A 114 7.04 1.69 -13.44
N GLY A 115 5.89 2.32 -13.20
CA GLY A 115 4.61 2.01 -13.87
C GLY A 115 3.75 0.97 -13.14
N GLY A 116 4.11 0.58 -11.92
CA GLY A 116 3.31 -0.29 -11.09
C GLY A 116 1.96 0.34 -10.71
N HIS A 117 0.92 -0.48 -10.63
CA HIS A 117 -0.42 -0.06 -10.21
C HIS A 117 -1.09 -1.16 -9.38
N SER A 118 -2.29 -0.91 -8.84
CA SER A 118 -2.94 -1.79 -7.85
C SER A 118 -3.10 -3.25 -8.32
N LEU A 119 -3.43 -3.50 -9.59
CA LEU A 119 -3.53 -4.86 -10.13
C LEU A 119 -2.17 -5.56 -10.23
N LEU A 120 -1.12 -4.84 -10.65
CA LEU A 120 0.24 -5.36 -10.66
C LEU A 120 0.75 -5.62 -9.24
N ALA A 121 0.40 -4.76 -8.27
CA ALA A 121 0.69 -4.96 -6.86
C ALA A 121 0.03 -6.25 -6.32
N VAL A 122 -1.25 -6.47 -6.59
CA VAL A 122 -1.94 -7.72 -6.21
C VAL A 122 -1.27 -8.94 -6.87
N THR A 123 -0.88 -8.81 -8.14
CA THR A 123 -0.19 -9.86 -8.87
C THR A 123 1.20 -10.15 -8.29
N LEU A 124 1.95 -9.11 -7.92
CA LEU A 124 3.25 -9.20 -7.26
C LEU A 124 3.12 -9.98 -5.94
N ILE A 125 2.21 -9.57 -5.05
CA ILE A 125 1.99 -10.24 -3.76
C ILE A 125 1.59 -11.71 -3.96
N ALA A 126 0.75 -12.01 -4.95
CA ALA A 126 0.38 -13.39 -5.28
C ALA A 126 1.58 -14.23 -5.77
N ARG A 127 2.48 -13.65 -6.58
CA ARG A 127 3.72 -14.32 -7.03
C ARG A 127 4.72 -14.50 -5.89
N MET A 128 4.89 -13.50 -5.04
CA MET A 128 5.74 -13.57 -3.85
C MET A 128 5.34 -14.73 -2.95
N ARG A 129 4.03 -14.92 -2.71
CA ARG A 129 3.51 -16.03 -1.90
C ARG A 129 3.86 -17.42 -2.46
N ARG A 130 4.02 -17.58 -3.77
CA ARG A 130 4.45 -18.84 -4.39
C ARG A 130 5.93 -19.16 -4.16
N LEU A 131 6.71 -18.15 -3.78
CA LEU A 131 8.12 -18.25 -3.43
C LEU A 131 8.33 -18.19 -1.91
N ASP A 132 7.29 -18.51 -1.13
CA ASP A 132 7.25 -18.43 0.33
C ASP A 132 7.58 -17.03 0.90
N MET A 133 7.52 -15.98 0.07
CA MET A 133 7.67 -14.60 0.49
C MET A 133 6.29 -14.04 0.85
N ARG A 134 6.05 -13.82 2.15
CA ARG A 134 4.80 -13.23 2.66
C ARG A 134 5.01 -11.77 3.02
N ALA A 135 4.18 -10.91 2.45
CA ALA A 135 4.09 -9.50 2.80
C ALA A 135 2.65 -9.01 2.62
N ASP A 136 2.23 -8.07 3.46
CA ASP A 136 0.97 -7.37 3.31
C ASP A 136 1.08 -6.38 2.13
N ILE A 137 0.07 -6.34 1.28
CA ILE A 137 -0.01 -5.38 0.16
C ILE A 137 0.08 -3.92 0.66
N ARG A 138 -0.40 -3.64 1.88
CA ARG A 138 -0.30 -2.32 2.52
C ARG A 138 1.15 -1.87 2.65
N VAL A 139 2.09 -2.80 2.89
CA VAL A 139 3.52 -2.48 2.96
C VAL A 139 3.99 -1.89 1.64
N LEU A 140 3.62 -2.50 0.51
CA LEU A 140 4.04 -1.99 -0.80
C LEU A 140 3.56 -0.55 -1.03
N PHE A 141 2.38 -0.19 -0.53
CA PHE A 141 1.87 1.19 -0.64
C PHE A 141 2.55 2.18 0.31
N VAL A 142 2.96 1.76 1.50
CA VAL A 142 3.65 2.62 2.49
C VAL A 142 5.14 2.71 2.21
N GLN A 143 5.73 1.64 1.69
CA GLN A 143 7.16 1.45 1.46
C GLN A 143 7.37 0.86 0.06
N PRO A 144 7.25 1.68 -0.99
CA PRO A 144 7.18 1.20 -2.36
C PRO A 144 8.52 0.83 -3.00
N THR A 145 9.63 0.89 -2.25
CA THR A 145 10.95 0.53 -2.78
C THR A 145 11.20 -0.97 -2.66
N LEU A 146 12.00 -1.51 -3.58
CA LEU A 146 12.34 -2.94 -3.57
C LEU A 146 13.00 -3.37 -2.25
N ALA A 147 13.99 -2.61 -1.77
CA ALA A 147 14.67 -2.89 -0.50
C ALA A 147 13.72 -2.85 0.70
N ALA A 148 12.83 -1.84 0.78
CA ALA A 148 11.92 -1.72 1.91
C ALA A 148 10.84 -2.82 1.91
N LEU A 149 10.34 -3.21 0.73
CA LEU A 149 9.47 -4.37 0.60
C LEU A 149 10.19 -5.64 1.05
N ALA A 150 11.45 -5.83 0.65
CA ALA A 150 12.27 -6.99 1.03
C ALA A 150 12.44 -7.10 2.55
N GLU A 151 12.64 -5.98 3.25
CA GLU A 151 12.75 -5.96 4.72
C GLU A 151 11.46 -6.39 5.43
N ALA A 152 10.31 -6.18 4.80
CA ALA A 152 9.01 -6.57 5.35
C ALA A 152 8.61 -8.01 5.02
N VAL A 153 9.30 -8.67 4.09
CA VAL A 153 9.05 -10.08 3.76
C VAL A 153 9.32 -10.94 5.00
N GLY A 154 8.32 -11.74 5.39
CA GLY A 154 8.40 -12.60 6.56
C GLY A 154 8.13 -11.91 7.90
N ARG A 155 7.78 -10.61 7.89
CA ARG A 155 7.28 -9.90 9.09
C ARG A 155 5.77 -10.01 9.27
N ASP A 156 5.05 -10.61 8.32
CA ASP A 156 3.67 -11.03 8.56
C ASP A 156 3.69 -12.13 9.62
N SER A 157 3.45 -11.73 10.87
CA SER A 157 3.00 -12.62 11.93
C SER A 157 1.89 -13.47 11.32
N GLU A 158 2.06 -14.78 11.27
CA GLU A 158 0.92 -15.65 10.97
C GLU A 158 -0.22 -15.21 11.88
N ILE A 159 -1.35 -14.80 11.29
CA ILE A 159 -2.58 -14.65 12.06
C ILE A 159 -2.92 -16.06 12.51
N GLN A 160 -2.40 -16.45 13.67
CA GLN A 160 -2.73 -17.70 14.31
C GLN A 160 -4.18 -17.58 14.76
N VAL A 161 -5.08 -18.09 13.92
CA VAL A 161 -6.48 -18.27 14.30
C VAL A 161 -6.48 -19.36 15.37
N PRO A 162 -6.84 -19.04 16.63
CA PRO A 162 -6.96 -20.06 17.66
C PRO A 162 -7.96 -21.13 17.22
N ALA A 163 -7.71 -22.38 17.57
CA ALA A 163 -8.68 -23.44 17.32
C ALA A 163 -9.99 -23.14 18.09
N ASN A 164 -11.13 -23.47 17.48
CA ASN A 164 -12.39 -23.51 18.21
C ASN A 164 -12.32 -24.66 19.23
N LEU A 165 -12.51 -24.33 20.51
CA LEU A 165 -12.40 -25.26 21.63
C LEU A 165 -13.76 -25.82 22.08
N ILE A 166 -14.87 -25.31 21.53
CA ILE A 166 -16.21 -25.84 21.80
C ILE A 166 -16.46 -27.05 20.90
N ASP A 167 -16.52 -28.23 21.52
CA ASP A 167 -16.85 -29.47 20.82
C ASP A 167 -18.37 -29.65 20.64
N ALA A 168 -18.76 -30.56 19.74
CA ALA A 168 -20.16 -30.84 19.39
C ALA A 168 -20.99 -31.45 20.53
N HIS A 169 -20.36 -31.90 21.62
CA HIS A 169 -21.03 -32.51 22.78
C HIS A 169 -20.96 -31.59 24.00
N CYS A 170 -20.44 -30.37 23.86
CA CYS A 170 -20.24 -29.43 24.94
C CYS A 170 -21.58 -29.07 25.59
N GLN A 171 -21.74 -29.46 26.86
CA GLN A 171 -22.94 -29.15 27.66
C GLN A 171 -22.76 -27.89 28.50
N HIS A 172 -21.53 -27.39 28.63
CA HIS A 172 -21.20 -26.27 29.48
C HIS A 172 -19.98 -25.51 28.93
N ILE A 173 -20.21 -24.29 28.45
CA ILE A 173 -19.15 -23.44 27.88
C ILE A 173 -18.48 -22.67 29.01
N THR A 174 -17.15 -22.73 29.08
CA THR A 174 -16.35 -21.98 30.05
C THR A 174 -15.50 -20.91 29.35
N PRO A 175 -15.02 -19.87 30.06
CA PRO A 175 -14.21 -18.80 29.47
C PRO A 175 -12.96 -19.30 28.72
N GLU A 176 -12.35 -20.39 29.18
CA GLU A 176 -11.15 -20.96 28.56
C GLU A 176 -11.42 -21.53 27.17
N LEU A 177 -12.67 -21.86 26.86
CA LEU A 177 -13.08 -22.36 25.54
C LEU A 177 -13.29 -21.24 24.52
N LEU A 178 -13.19 -19.96 24.93
CA LEU A 178 -13.47 -18.78 24.13
C LEU A 178 -12.21 -17.93 23.93
N PRO A 179 -11.20 -18.40 23.17
CA PRO A 179 -9.91 -17.71 23.04
C PRO A 179 -10.00 -16.35 22.34
N LEU A 180 -11.14 -16.04 21.72
CA LEU A 180 -11.35 -14.84 20.91
C LEU A 180 -12.22 -13.78 21.60
N VAL A 181 -12.77 -14.06 22.78
CA VAL A 181 -13.60 -13.10 23.53
C VAL A 181 -13.40 -13.26 25.04
N ALA A 182 -13.24 -12.14 25.75
CA ALA A 182 -13.15 -12.14 27.20
C ALA A 182 -14.56 -12.00 27.81
N LEU A 183 -15.14 -13.11 28.24
CA LEU A 183 -16.43 -13.17 28.95
C LEU A 183 -16.25 -13.87 30.30
N ASP A 184 -16.95 -13.38 31.33
CA ASP A 184 -17.08 -14.13 32.57
C ASP A 184 -18.16 -15.23 32.43
N GLN A 185 -18.13 -16.21 33.34
CA GLN A 185 -19.08 -17.33 33.29
C GLN A 185 -20.54 -16.82 33.34
N ALA A 186 -20.82 -15.78 34.13
CA ALA A 186 -22.16 -15.23 34.24
C ALA A 186 -22.67 -14.60 32.94
N ALA A 187 -21.80 -14.02 32.10
CA ALA A 187 -22.14 -13.52 30.78
C ALA A 187 -22.36 -14.66 29.78
N ILE A 188 -21.51 -15.69 29.84
CA ILE A 188 -21.65 -16.89 29.00
C ILE A 188 -23.00 -17.55 29.28
N ASP A 189 -23.34 -17.78 30.55
CA ASP A 189 -24.60 -18.41 30.95
C ASP A 189 -25.83 -17.60 30.47
N ARG A 190 -25.74 -16.27 30.53
CA ARG A 190 -26.79 -15.38 30.00
C ARG A 190 -26.96 -15.49 28.49
N ILE A 191 -25.87 -15.60 27.74
CA ILE A 191 -25.90 -15.78 26.28
C ILE A 191 -26.51 -17.16 25.96
N VAL A 192 -26.00 -18.21 26.61
CA VAL A 192 -26.46 -19.59 26.40
C VAL A 192 -27.95 -19.75 26.72
N ALA A 193 -28.45 -19.08 27.77
CA ALA A 193 -29.87 -19.11 28.13
C ALA A 193 -30.80 -18.50 27.07
N GLN A 194 -30.29 -17.65 26.18
CA GLN A 194 -31.06 -17.08 25.07
C GLN A 194 -31.09 -17.97 23.83
N VAL A 195 -30.27 -19.03 23.78
CA VAL A 195 -30.17 -19.94 22.65
C VAL A 195 -31.09 -21.16 22.87
N PRO A 196 -32.07 -21.41 21.98
CA PRO A 196 -32.88 -22.62 22.05
C PRO A 196 -31.99 -23.87 21.95
N GLY A 197 -32.12 -24.80 22.90
CA GLY A 197 -31.23 -25.97 23.00
C GLY A 197 -29.98 -25.75 23.86
N GLY A 198 -29.78 -24.54 24.41
CA GLY A 198 -28.71 -24.24 25.36
C GLY A 198 -27.32 -24.41 24.76
N ALA A 199 -26.35 -24.80 25.60
CA ALA A 199 -24.93 -24.90 25.24
C ALA A 199 -24.70 -25.87 24.07
N ALA A 200 -25.49 -26.94 23.97
CA ALA A 200 -25.39 -27.92 22.90
C ALA A 200 -25.70 -27.36 21.49
N ASN A 201 -26.31 -26.17 21.41
CA ASN A 201 -26.61 -25.50 20.16
C ASN A 201 -25.72 -24.26 19.91
N VAL A 202 -24.68 -24.07 20.73
CA VAL A 202 -23.71 -22.98 20.57
C VAL A 202 -22.41 -23.57 20.03
N GLN A 203 -22.01 -23.13 18.83
CA GLN A 203 -20.77 -23.59 18.19
C GLN A 203 -19.56 -22.74 18.56
N ASP A 204 -19.74 -21.43 18.74
CA ASP A 204 -18.71 -20.49 19.19
C ASP A 204 -19.35 -19.16 19.61
N ILE A 205 -18.58 -18.29 20.27
CA ILE A 205 -18.99 -16.93 20.65
C ILE A 205 -17.91 -15.94 20.18
N TYR A 206 -18.27 -15.07 19.24
CA TYR A 206 -17.36 -14.05 18.69
C TYR A 206 -17.72 -12.64 19.15
N PRO A 207 -16.72 -11.77 19.36
CA PRO A 207 -16.99 -10.36 19.58
C PRO A 207 -17.50 -9.71 18.29
N LEU A 208 -18.28 -8.65 18.44
CA LEU A 208 -18.71 -7.86 17.29
C LEU A 208 -17.51 -7.12 16.68
N GLY A 209 -17.43 -7.14 15.35
CA GLY A 209 -16.50 -6.29 14.62
C GLY A 209 -16.89 -4.82 14.71
N PRO A 210 -15.97 -3.86 14.45
CA PRO A 210 -16.22 -2.42 14.62
C PRO A 210 -17.49 -1.91 13.91
N LEU A 211 -17.76 -2.40 12.70
CA LEU A 211 -18.95 -2.03 11.94
C LEU A 211 -20.24 -2.57 12.60
N GLN A 212 -20.23 -3.81 13.06
CA GLN A 212 -21.37 -4.43 13.73
C GLN A 212 -21.69 -3.73 15.05
N THR A 213 -20.66 -3.35 15.81
CA THR A 213 -20.81 -2.56 17.03
C THR A 213 -21.48 -1.21 16.75
N GLY A 214 -21.07 -0.53 15.66
CA GLY A 214 -21.71 0.72 15.23
C GLY A 214 -23.19 0.54 14.88
N ILE A 215 -23.52 -0.49 14.09
CA ILE A 215 -24.91 -0.81 13.73
C ILE A 215 -25.76 -1.12 14.97
N LEU A 216 -25.25 -1.95 15.87
CA LEU A 216 -25.95 -2.32 17.11
C LEU A 216 -26.18 -1.09 17.99
N TYR A 217 -25.19 -0.22 18.13
CA TYR A 217 -25.33 1.02 18.89
C TYR A 217 -26.45 1.91 18.31
N HIS A 218 -26.47 2.08 16.98
CA HIS A 218 -27.53 2.85 16.33
C HIS A 218 -28.92 2.22 16.52
N HIS A 219 -29.04 0.89 16.43
CA HIS A 219 -30.31 0.22 16.70
C HIS A 219 -30.77 0.41 18.16
N LEU A 220 -29.87 0.26 19.13
CA LEU A 220 -30.18 0.41 20.55
C LEU A 220 -30.52 1.86 20.93
N THR A 221 -29.90 2.84 20.27
CA THR A 221 -30.15 4.26 20.51
C THR A 221 -31.33 4.84 19.70
N ALA A 222 -31.72 4.19 18.59
CA ALA A 222 -32.86 4.60 17.78
C ALA A 222 -34.22 4.28 18.44
N GLY A 223 -34.25 3.44 19.48
CA GLY A 223 -35.39 3.19 20.37
C GLY A 223 -36.75 3.09 19.68
N ASP A 224 -37.18 1.89 19.29
CA ASP A 224 -38.54 1.54 18.81
C ASP A 224 -39.22 2.53 17.84
N ARG A 225 -38.43 3.30 17.10
CA ARG A 225 -38.88 4.02 15.91
C ARG A 225 -38.53 3.18 14.70
N ASP A 226 -39.34 2.14 14.48
CA ASP A 226 -39.51 1.62 13.13
C ASP A 226 -40.14 2.72 12.25
N PRO A 227 -39.78 2.81 10.95
CA PRO A 227 -40.37 3.78 10.03
C PRO A 227 -41.86 3.54 9.75
#